data_AF-A0A922WMH8-F1
#
_entry.id   AF-A0A922WMH8-F1
#
_cell.length_a   1.000
_cell.length_b   1.000
_cell.length_c   1.000
_cell.angle_alpha   90.00
_cell.angle_beta   90.00
_cell.angle_gamma   90.00
#
_symmetry.space_group_name_H-M   'P 1'
#
loop_
_entity.id
_entity.type
_entity.pdbx_description
1 polymer ?
#
loop_
_entity_poly.entity_id
_entity_poly.type
_entity_poly.pdbx_seq_one_letter_code
_entity_poly.pdbx_strand_id
1 'polypeptide(L)'
;HVLLVDDIFDTGRTIERLVGEIEVLGPASVRTLVLLWKTARREVTCQPDYHGFQIPDEFVVGYGLDYDGNHRHLPEICVLPNGQ
;
A
#
# COMPACT_ATOMS: atom_id res chain seq x y z
N HIS A 1 -20.26 -6.13 1.09
CA HIS A 1 -18.88 -6.51 0.75
C HIS A 1 -18.05 -5.24 0.60
N VAL A 2 -16.83 -5.22 1.13
CA VAL A 2 -15.91 -4.07 1.05
C VAL A 2 -14.58 -4.54 0.43
N LEU A 3 -14.06 -3.76 -0.52
CA LEU A 3 -12.70 -3.87 -1.04
C LEU A 3 -11.94 -2.60 -0.65
N LEU A 4 -10.98 -2.72 0.26
CA LEU A 4 -10.05 -1.66 0.61
C LEU A 4 -8.95 -1.62 -0.46
N VAL A 5 -8.78 -0.47 -1.11
CA VAL A 5 -7.77 -0.25 -2.15
C VAL A 5 -6.75 0.75 -1.62
N ASP A 6 -5.48 0.39 -1.69
CA ASP A 6 -4.36 1.23 -1.24
C ASP A 6 -3.23 1.23 -2.28
N ASP A 7 -2.36 2.24 -2.26
CA ASP A 7 -1.26 2.35 -3.22
C ASP A 7 -0.08 1.43 -2.87
N ILE A 8 0.30 1.33 -1.59
CA ILE A 8 1.46 0.56 -1.16
C ILE A 8 1.27 -0.16 0.18
N PHE A 9 1.64 -1.44 0.21
CA PHE A 9 1.85 -2.20 1.44
C PHE A 9 3.34 -2.18 1.81
N ASP A 10 3.72 -1.31 2.76
CA ASP A 10 5.05 -1.28 3.37
C ASP A 10 5.09 -2.17 4.64
N THR A 11 5.02 -1.58 5.83
CA THR A 11 4.99 -2.35 7.10
C THR A 11 3.70 -3.15 7.30
N GLY A 12 2.61 -2.74 6.65
CA GLY A 12 1.29 -3.35 6.73
C GLY A 12 0.40 -2.88 7.89
N ARG A 13 0.93 -2.05 8.81
CA ARG A 13 0.18 -1.54 9.97
C ARG A 13 -1.06 -0.72 9.59
N THR A 14 -0.97 0.08 8.53
CA THR A 14 -2.12 0.88 8.03
C THR A 14 -3.27 -0.02 7.61
N ILE A 15 -2.99 -1.02 6.77
CA ILE A 15 -3.99 -1.98 6.31
C ILE A 15 -4.56 -2.80 7.48
N GLU A 16 -3.72 -3.32 8.38
CA GLU A 16 -4.18 -4.09 9.54
C GLU A 16 -5.15 -3.28 10.42
N ARG A 17 -4.80 -2.03 10.69
CA ARG A 17 -5.66 -1.12 11.46
C ARG A 17 -6.98 -0.85 10.73
N LEU A 18 -6.94 -0.45 9.46
CA LEU A 18 -8.14 -0.09 8.70
C LEU A 18 -9.07 -1.30 8.52
N VAL A 19 -8.52 -2.50 8.27
CA VAL A 19 -9.31 -3.72 8.21
C VAL A 19 -10.03 -3.95 9.54
N GLY A 20 -9.33 -3.84 10.68
CA GLY A 20 -9.96 -3.98 12.00
C GLY A 20 -11.05 -2.95 12.27
N GLU A 21 -10.83 -1.68 11.90
CA GLU A 21 -11.84 -0.61 12.03
C GLU A 21 -13.07 -0.89 11.14
N ILE A 22 -12.87 -1.38 9.91
CA ILE A 22 -13.95 -1.72 8.97
C ILE A 22 -14.73 -2.96 9.45
N GLU A 23 -14.05 -3.99 9.97
CA GLU A 23 -14.68 -5.21 10.46
C GLU A 23 -15.66 -4.95 11.61
N VAL A 24 -15.36 -4.00 12.49
CA VAL A 24 -16.27 -3.58 13.58
C VAL A 24 -17.61 -3.04 13.06
N LEU A 25 -17.66 -2.53 11.83
CA LEU A 25 -18.89 -2.04 11.21
C LEU A 25 -19.79 -3.16 10.65
N GLY A 26 -19.38 -4.43 10.77
CA GLY A 26 -20.15 -5.60 10.36
C GLY A 26 -20.36 -5.79 8.84
N PRO A 27 -19.39 -5.52 7.96
CA PRO A 27 -19.55 -5.82 6.54
C PRO A 27 -19.58 -7.34 6.30
N ALA A 28 -20.29 -7.78 5.25
CA ALA A 28 -20.33 -9.20 4.88
C ALA A 28 -18.96 -9.82 4.55
N SER A 29 -18.00 -9.01 4.11
CA SER A 29 -16.59 -9.38 3.93
C SER A 29 -15.74 -8.12 3.77
N VAL A 30 -14.47 -8.20 4.14
CA VAL A 30 -13.43 -7.22 3.82
C VAL A 30 -12.35 -7.92 3.00
N ARG A 31 -11.94 -7.31 1.90
CA ARG A 31 -10.80 -7.72 1.08
C ARG A 31 -9.89 -6.52 0.86
N THR A 32 -8.64 -6.77 0.52
CA THR A 32 -7.60 -5.75 0.35
C THR A 32 -6.95 -5.89 -1.03
N LEU A 33 -6.72 -4.77 -1.70
CA LEU A 33 -5.94 -4.68 -2.93
C LEU A 33 -4.92 -3.58 -2.78
N VAL A 34 -3.65 -3.90 -3.06
CA VAL A 34 -2.57 -2.89 -3.09
C VAL A 34 -1.92 -2.87 -4.45
N LEU A 35 -1.51 -1.69 -4.94
CA LEU A 35 -0.75 -1.64 -6.18
C LEU A 35 0.65 -2.22 -5.97
N LEU A 36 1.34 -1.80 -4.92
CA LEU A 36 2.73 -2.18 -4.62
C LEU A 36 2.83 -2.91 -3.28
N TRP A 37 3.68 -3.93 -3.21
CA TRP A 37 3.94 -4.67 -1.96
C TRP A 37 5.44 -4.85 -1.71
N LYS A 38 5.94 -4.22 -0.64
CA LYS A 38 7.30 -4.40 -0.12
C LYS A 38 7.36 -5.60 0.82
N THR A 39 7.50 -6.79 0.27
CA THR A 39 7.45 -8.05 1.05
C THR A 39 8.51 -8.11 2.16
N ALA A 40 9.68 -7.52 1.95
CA ALA A 40 10.78 -7.46 2.92
C ALA A 40 10.51 -6.56 4.14
N ARG A 41 9.50 -5.70 4.07
CA ARG A 41 9.20 -4.68 5.08
C ARG A 41 8.03 -5.02 6.00
N ARG A 42 7.33 -6.12 5.74
CA ARG A 42 6.14 -6.52 6.48
C ARG A 42 6.47 -6.75 7.97
N GLU A 43 5.74 -6.06 8.84
CA GLU A 43 5.85 -6.17 10.30
C GLU A 43 4.59 -6.77 10.96
N VAL A 44 3.55 -7.04 10.17
CA VAL A 44 2.26 -7.60 10.59
C VAL A 44 2.04 -9.00 10.01
N THR A 45 1.05 -9.73 10.54
CA THR A 45 0.74 -11.08 10.05
C THR A 45 -0.17 -11.08 8.82
N CYS A 46 -0.97 -10.02 8.65
CA CYS A 46 -1.87 -9.89 7.51
C CYS A 46 -1.10 -9.68 6.19
N GLN A 47 -1.75 -10.03 5.09
CA GLN A 47 -1.24 -9.90 3.73
C GLN A 47 -2.35 -9.36 2.84
N PRO A 48 -2.02 -8.59 1.79
CA PRO A 48 -3.02 -8.13 0.86
C PRO A 48 -3.65 -9.32 0.10
N ASP A 49 -4.97 -9.33 -0.08
CA ASP A 49 -5.66 -10.38 -0.85
C ASP A 49 -5.29 -10.32 -2.34
N TYR A 50 -5.08 -9.10 -2.85
CA TYR A 50 -4.67 -8.81 -4.22
C TYR A 50 -3.49 -7.83 -4.21
N HIS A 51 -2.52 -8.04 -5.10
CA HIS A 51 -1.45 -7.07 -5.33
C HIS A 51 -1.14 -6.92 -6.82
N GLY A 52 -0.71 -5.72 -7.23
CA GLY A 52 -0.22 -5.48 -8.59
C GLY A 52 1.22 -5.96 -8.78
N PHE A 53 2.14 -5.44 -7.97
CA PHE A 53 3.57 -5.70 -8.08
C PHE A 53 4.20 -5.91 -6.71
N GLN A 54 5.08 -6.91 -6.61
CA GLN A 54 6.01 -7.02 -5.49
C GLN A 54 7.29 -6.24 -5.84
N ILE A 55 7.76 -5.42 -4.92
CA ILE A 55 8.91 -4.52 -5.13
C ILE A 55 9.95 -4.67 -4.01
N PRO A 56 11.23 -4.34 -4.26
CA PRO A 56 12.25 -4.26 -3.22
C PRO A 56 11.95 -3.13 -2.21
N ASP A 57 12.73 -3.06 -1.12
CA ASP A 57 12.65 -1.96 -0.17
C ASP A 57 13.33 -0.70 -0.72
N GLU A 58 12.65 -0.05 -1.67
CA GLU A 58 13.06 1.22 -2.28
C GLU A 58 11.98 2.28 -2.04
N PHE A 59 12.37 3.53 -1.86
CA PHE A 59 11.39 4.62 -1.81
C PHE A 59 10.92 4.93 -3.24
N VAL A 60 9.61 4.91 -3.48
CA VAL A 60 9.03 5.07 -4.82
C VAL A 60 8.01 6.19 -4.85
N VAL A 61 7.94 6.87 -5.99
CA VAL A 61 7.03 8.00 -6.26
C VAL A 61 6.38 7.83 -7.64
N GLY A 62 5.37 8.64 -7.93
CA GLY A 62 4.63 8.59 -9.20
C GLY A 62 3.42 7.67 -9.13
N TYR A 63 2.57 7.73 -10.15
CA TYR A 63 1.29 7.03 -10.21
C TYR A 63 0.43 7.22 -8.93
N GLY A 64 0.41 8.45 -8.41
CA GLY A 64 -0.31 8.81 -7.19
C GLY A 64 0.52 8.79 -5.91
N LEU A 65 1.65 8.08 -5.86
CA LEU A 65 2.62 8.10 -4.76
C LEU A 65 3.43 9.40 -4.76
N ASP A 66 3.80 9.89 -3.58
CA ASP A 66 4.43 11.19 -3.40
C ASP A 66 5.67 11.20 -2.51
N TYR A 67 6.43 12.30 -2.64
CA TYR A 67 7.41 12.75 -1.67
C TYR A 67 7.17 14.24 -1.43
N ASP A 68 6.86 14.62 -0.19
CA ASP A 68 6.46 15.98 0.20
C ASP A 68 5.38 16.59 -0.72
N GLY A 69 4.40 15.78 -1.13
CA GLY A 69 3.31 16.18 -2.02
C GLY A 69 3.68 16.30 -3.50
N ASN A 70 4.95 16.08 -3.88
CA ASN A 70 5.42 16.14 -5.27
C ASN A 70 5.32 14.78 -5.98
N HIS A 71 5.60 14.77 -7.28
CA HIS A 71 5.71 13.57 -8.14
C HIS A 71 4.44 12.73 -8.37
N ARG A 72 3.32 12.99 -7.67
CA ARG A 72 2.03 12.25 -7.83
C ARG A 72 1.53 12.13 -9.26
N HIS A 73 1.82 13.14 -10.08
CA HIS A 73 1.33 13.28 -11.45
C HIS A 73 2.15 12.48 -12.48
N LEU A 74 3.30 11.92 -12.09
CA LEU A 74 4.11 11.11 -13.01
C LEU A 74 3.32 9.86 -13.41
N PRO A 75 3.24 9.52 -14.71
CA PRO A 75 2.51 8.34 -15.16
C PRO A 75 3.26 7.04 -14.85
N GLU A 76 4.57 7.10 -14.60
CA GLU A 76 5.40 5.97 -14.19
C GLU A 76 5.56 5.86 -12.66
N ILE A 77 5.94 4.66 -12.20
CA ILE A 77 6.43 4.43 -10.83
C ILE A 77 7.95 4.48 -10.88
N CYS A 78 8.55 5.39 -10.12
CA CYS A 78 9.97 5.68 -10.14
C CYS A 78 10.59 5.50 -8.75
N VAL A 79 11.83 5.01 -8.69
CA VAL A 79 12.62 5.02 -7.44
C VAL A 79 13.14 6.44 -7.21
N LEU A 80 12.95 6.98 -6.00
CA LEU A 80 13.53 8.24 -5.58
C LEU A 80 14.92 7.98 -4.96
N PRO A 81 16.02 8.48 -5.57
CA PRO A 81 17.36 8.28 -5.03
C PRO A 81 17.54 8.97 -3.68
N ASN A 82 18.29 8.35 -2.77
CA ASN A 82 18.62 8.95 -1.47
C ASN A 82 19.28 10.33 -1.64
N GLY A 83 18.78 11.34 -0.93
CA GLY A 83 19.36 12.70 -0.87
C GLY A 83 18.59 13.80 -1.61
N GLN A 84 17.35 13.54 -2.02
CA GLN A 84 16.38 14.57 -2.42
C GLN A 84 15.31 14.76 -1.35
#